data_AF-A0A534PJQ4-F1
#
_entry.id   AF-A0A534PJQ4-F1
#
_cell.length_a   1.000
_cell.length_b   1.000
_cell.length_c   1.000
_cell.angle_alpha   90.00
_cell.angle_beta   90.00
_cell.angle_gamma   90.00
#
_symmetry.space_group_name_H-M   'P 1'
#
loop_
_entity.id
_entity.type
_entity.pdbx_description
1 polymer ?
#
loop_
_entity_poly.entity_id
_entity_poly.type
_entity_poly.pdbx_seq_one_letter_code
_entity_poly.pdbx_strand_id
1 'polypeptide(L)'
;MGEAEPRPGDILLLRSPGLLGWAIRFFDGAEVDRAALVLTDGRGAEAVGDSVAVSPLTEIIAGTERVIVRRLKESAPMDAVLGRAEDLRSSPVSGRPEMVLALLACGRKLPPAPSLRSVQRACLEAGTAALRGAVPLVGAQFVWRCYEDALPEPSDIYTVRLNDLHNLAVVSGVPVVPGAGVSRRLGRGVHPASLLCWASQPVVRSRLGTIASGEAAPPLEQALATYQREVREGAAGVQPARAEADAVLASVQKFAGAWSGESPPIARGALPPQLEMLFRGAADLCTAGDLLRSEDLFTV
;
A
#
# COMPACT_ATOMS: atom_id res chain seq x y z
N MET A 1 4.87 29.15 -16.70
CA MET A 1 4.16 27.95 -17.17
C MET A 1 2.80 27.98 -16.52
N GLY A 2 1.72 28.09 -17.30
CA GLY A 2 0.37 28.06 -16.74
C GLY A 2 0.08 26.68 -16.15
N GLU A 3 -0.49 26.63 -14.96
CA GLU A 3 -0.95 25.38 -14.35
C GLU A 3 -2.02 24.80 -15.27
N ALA A 4 -1.74 23.64 -15.87
CA ALA A 4 -2.69 23.00 -16.75
C ALA A 4 -3.82 22.38 -15.93
N GLU A 5 -5.06 22.68 -16.32
CA GLU A 5 -6.26 22.28 -15.60
C GLU A 5 -6.43 20.75 -15.59
N PRO A 6 -6.78 20.13 -14.44
CA PRO A 6 -7.06 18.71 -14.37
C PRO A 6 -8.22 18.31 -15.29
N ARG A 7 -8.08 17.18 -15.96
CA ARG A 7 -9.08 16.64 -16.90
C ARG A 7 -9.58 15.27 -16.43
N PRO A 8 -10.78 14.83 -16.87
CA PRO A 8 -11.25 13.48 -16.59
C PRO A 8 -10.21 12.44 -16.98
N GLY A 9 -9.98 11.47 -16.10
CA GLY A 9 -8.92 10.47 -16.21
C GLY A 9 -7.63 10.88 -15.49
N ASP A 10 -7.32 12.16 -15.31
CA ASP A 10 -6.10 12.55 -14.61
C ASP A 10 -6.04 11.98 -13.19
N ILE A 11 -4.82 11.74 -12.71
CA ILE A 11 -4.55 11.25 -11.37
C ILE A 11 -4.03 12.43 -10.55
N LEU A 12 -4.75 12.77 -9.48
CA LEU A 12 -4.24 13.69 -8.46
C LEU A 12 -3.42 12.90 -7.46
N LEU A 13 -2.15 13.26 -7.31
CA LEU A 13 -1.28 12.72 -6.27
C LEU A 13 -1.08 13.79 -5.20
N LEU A 14 -1.49 13.47 -3.98
CA LEU A 14 -1.62 14.44 -2.91
C LEU A 14 -0.62 14.16 -1.80
N ARG A 15 -0.10 15.25 -1.22
CA ARG A 15 0.78 15.23 -0.06
C ARG A 15 0.00 15.74 1.16
N SER A 16 -0.30 14.85 2.10
CA SER A 16 -1.00 15.24 3.32
C SER A 16 -0.02 15.81 4.38
N PRO A 17 -0.45 16.80 5.17
CA PRO A 17 0.35 17.30 6.29
C PRO A 17 0.44 16.28 7.43
N GLY A 18 1.31 16.57 8.39
CA GLY A 18 1.39 15.83 9.65
C GLY A 18 2.16 14.50 9.59
N LEU A 19 2.14 13.79 10.71
CA LEU A 19 3.03 12.67 10.98
C LEU A 19 2.68 11.41 10.18
N LEU A 20 1.39 11.11 9.98
CA LEU A 20 0.95 9.97 9.17
C LEU A 20 1.31 10.14 7.69
N GLY A 21 1.01 11.31 7.11
CA GLY A 21 1.40 11.63 5.74
C GLY A 21 2.92 11.55 5.56
N TRP A 22 3.68 12.11 6.51
CA TRP A 22 5.13 11.94 6.53
C TRP A 22 5.55 10.47 6.53
N ALA A 23 4.96 9.64 7.39
CA ALA A 23 5.36 8.25 7.56
C ALA A 23 5.12 7.42 6.29
N ILE A 24 3.95 7.58 5.66
CA ILE A 24 3.62 6.90 4.40
C ILE A 24 4.62 7.29 3.31
N ARG A 25 4.86 8.60 3.14
CA ARG A 25 5.85 9.12 2.19
C ARG A 25 7.25 8.58 2.46
N PHE A 26 7.66 8.60 3.72
CA PHE A 26 9.00 8.16 4.14
C PHE A 26 9.18 6.66 3.91
N PHE A 27 8.17 5.84 4.24
CA PHE A 27 8.25 4.38 4.11
C PHE A 27 8.14 3.95 2.64
N ASP A 28 7.42 4.70 1.81
CA ASP A 28 7.33 4.44 0.37
C ASP A 28 8.48 5.05 -0.46
N GLY A 29 9.24 5.97 0.14
CA GLY A 29 10.29 6.73 -0.58
C GLY A 29 9.70 7.62 -1.68
N ALA A 30 8.60 8.32 -1.36
CA ALA A 30 7.87 9.18 -2.29
C ALA A 30 7.51 10.53 -1.65
N GLU A 31 7.19 11.53 -2.47
CA GLU A 31 6.79 12.85 -1.98
C GLU A 31 5.28 13.04 -1.84
N VAL A 32 4.48 12.02 -2.16
CA VAL A 32 3.01 11.97 -2.10
C VAL A 32 2.57 10.70 -1.37
N ASP A 33 1.41 10.74 -0.74
CA ASP A 33 0.87 9.64 0.08
C ASP A 33 -0.56 9.24 -0.26
N ARG A 34 -1.33 10.09 -0.97
CA ARG A 34 -2.68 9.76 -1.43
C ARG A 34 -2.79 9.91 -2.95
N ALA A 35 -3.80 9.27 -3.51
CA ALA A 35 -4.17 9.42 -4.91
C ALA A 35 -5.69 9.51 -5.07
N ALA A 36 -6.14 10.31 -6.04
CA ALA A 36 -7.52 10.42 -6.46
C ALA A 36 -7.59 10.39 -7.99
N LEU A 37 -8.70 9.89 -8.55
CA LEU A 37 -9.00 9.91 -9.98
C LEU A 37 -9.89 11.10 -10.29
N VAL A 38 -9.51 11.95 -11.25
CA VAL A 38 -10.35 13.04 -11.74
C VAL A 38 -11.48 12.46 -12.59
N LEU A 39 -12.72 12.83 -12.25
CA LEU A 39 -13.93 12.46 -12.97
C LEU A 39 -14.41 13.62 -13.84
N THR A 40 -15.65 13.55 -14.34
CA THR A 40 -16.31 14.65 -15.03
C THR A 40 -16.78 15.75 -14.07
N ASP A 41 -17.06 16.93 -14.61
CA ASP A 41 -17.72 18.05 -13.91
C ASP A 41 -16.94 18.60 -12.70
N GLY A 42 -15.61 18.58 -12.75
CA GLY A 42 -14.77 19.12 -11.68
C GLY A 42 -14.86 18.32 -10.37
N ARG A 43 -15.15 17.01 -10.46
CA ARG A 43 -15.17 16.08 -9.33
C ARG A 43 -14.03 15.08 -9.41
N GLY A 44 -13.73 14.43 -8.28
CA GLY A 44 -12.80 13.32 -8.22
C GLY A 44 -13.32 12.18 -7.35
N ALA A 45 -12.77 10.99 -7.55
CA ALA A 45 -13.00 9.81 -6.72
C ALA A 45 -11.73 9.47 -5.92
N GLU A 46 -11.86 9.32 -4.61
CA GLU A 46 -10.82 8.78 -3.74
C GLU A 46 -11.41 7.82 -2.71
N ALA A 47 -10.58 6.90 -2.20
CA ALA A 47 -10.98 6.08 -1.07
C ALA A 47 -10.91 6.92 0.21
N VAL A 48 -12.01 7.01 0.96
CA VAL A 48 -12.13 7.72 2.24
C VAL A 48 -12.81 6.80 3.25
N GLY A 49 -12.16 6.58 4.39
CA GLY A 49 -12.66 5.60 5.36
C GLY A 49 -12.72 4.21 4.73
N ASP A 50 -13.93 3.67 4.56
CA ASP A 50 -14.17 2.33 4.02
C ASP A 50 -14.98 2.35 2.71
N SER A 51 -15.04 3.49 2.01
CA SER A 51 -15.78 3.66 0.75
C SER A 51 -15.04 4.55 -0.25
N VAL A 52 -15.48 4.49 -1.52
CA VAL A 52 -15.07 5.46 -2.54
C VAL A 52 -15.97 6.68 -2.45
N ALA A 53 -15.40 7.81 -2.07
CA ALA A 53 -16.09 9.09 -2.03
C ALA A 53 -15.92 9.83 -3.36
N VAL A 54 -16.99 10.47 -3.83
CA VAL A 54 -16.97 11.38 -4.97
C VAL A 54 -17.24 12.79 -4.47
N SER A 55 -16.26 13.66 -4.60
CA SER A 55 -16.29 15.03 -4.08
C SER A 55 -15.79 16.03 -5.13
N PRO A 56 -16.13 17.32 -5.01
CA PRO A 56 -15.50 18.37 -5.79
C PRO A 56 -13.97 18.34 -5.66
N LEU A 57 -13.24 18.62 -6.75
CA LEU A 57 -11.76 18.63 -6.70
C LEU A 57 -11.21 19.61 -5.67
N THR A 58 -11.90 20.74 -5.46
CA THR A 58 -11.54 21.74 -4.44
C THR A 58 -11.56 21.18 -3.02
N GLU A 59 -12.48 20.26 -2.71
CA GLU A 59 -12.56 19.59 -1.41
C GLU A 59 -11.45 18.55 -1.26
N ILE A 60 -11.20 17.75 -2.30
CA ILE A 60 -10.14 16.72 -2.30
C ILE A 60 -8.75 17.35 -2.07
N ILE A 61 -8.52 18.52 -2.68
CA ILE A 61 -7.25 19.27 -2.60
C ILE A 61 -7.15 20.06 -1.28
N ALA A 62 -8.27 20.39 -0.64
CA ALA A 62 -8.28 21.20 0.56
C ALA A 62 -7.44 20.56 1.69
N GLY A 63 -6.56 21.36 2.30
CA GLY A 63 -5.71 20.91 3.40
C GLY A 63 -4.53 20.03 2.98
N THR A 64 -4.28 19.85 1.68
CA THR A 64 -3.06 19.17 1.19
C THR A 64 -1.91 20.16 1.07
N GLU A 65 -0.67 19.70 1.36
CA GLU A 65 0.54 20.53 1.26
C GLU A 65 0.97 20.73 -0.20
N ARG A 66 0.68 19.75 -1.05
CA ARG A 66 1.07 19.71 -2.46
C ARG A 66 0.16 18.78 -3.23
N VAL A 67 -0.13 19.16 -4.47
CA VAL A 67 -0.81 18.32 -5.47
C VAL A 67 0.09 18.19 -6.69
N ILE A 68 0.16 16.99 -7.24
CA ILE A 68 0.81 16.69 -8.52
C ILE A 68 -0.23 16.03 -9.41
N VAL A 69 -0.46 16.58 -10.60
CA VAL A 69 -1.37 15.99 -11.58
C VAL A 69 -0.56 15.10 -12.53
N ARG A 70 -0.99 13.85 -12.68
CA ARG A 70 -0.39 12.87 -13.58
C ARG A 70 -1.42 12.46 -14.62
N ARG A 71 -1.01 12.41 -15.88
CA ARG A 71 -1.86 12.03 -17.02
C ARG A 71 -1.24 10.89 -17.80
N LEU A 72 -2.07 9.98 -18.31
CA LEU A 72 -1.65 8.93 -19.24
C LEU A 72 -1.01 9.54 -20.49
N LYS A 73 0.18 9.07 -20.85
CA LYS A 73 0.91 9.54 -22.04
C LYS A 73 0.18 9.17 -23.32
N GLU A 74 -0.38 7.97 -23.37
CA GLU A 74 -1.14 7.50 -24.51
C GLU A 74 -2.44 8.30 -24.64
N SER A 75 -2.71 8.80 -25.84
CA SER A 75 -3.93 9.57 -26.09
C SER A 75 -5.08 8.61 -26.35
N ALA A 76 -5.87 8.34 -25.32
CA ALA A 76 -7.04 7.48 -25.38
C ALA A 76 -8.30 8.19 -24.83
N PRO A 77 -9.51 7.85 -25.31
CA PRO A 77 -10.75 8.26 -24.64
C PRO A 77 -10.80 7.73 -23.21
N MET A 78 -11.22 8.52 -22.23
CA MET A 78 -11.18 8.08 -20.81
C MET A 78 -12.44 7.33 -20.36
N ASP A 79 -13.42 7.09 -21.24
CA ASP A 79 -14.72 6.50 -20.89
C ASP A 79 -14.59 5.13 -20.21
N ALA A 80 -13.65 4.29 -20.65
CA ALA A 80 -13.41 2.97 -20.06
C ALA A 80 -12.89 3.06 -18.62
N VAL A 81 -11.92 3.95 -18.37
CA VAL A 81 -11.34 4.20 -17.03
C VAL A 81 -12.39 4.77 -16.08
N LEU A 82 -13.20 5.72 -16.56
CA LEU A 82 -14.27 6.35 -15.77
C LEU A 82 -15.43 5.38 -15.49
N GLY A 83 -15.81 4.55 -16.46
CA GLY A 83 -16.79 3.47 -16.26
C GLY A 83 -16.31 2.47 -15.21
N ARG A 84 -15.03 2.10 -15.26
CA ARG A 84 -14.44 1.21 -14.27
C ARG A 84 -14.41 1.82 -12.87
N ALA A 85 -14.17 3.12 -12.76
CA ALA A 85 -14.24 3.83 -11.50
C ALA A 85 -15.64 3.72 -10.87
N GLU A 86 -16.72 3.83 -11.67
CA GLU A 86 -18.10 3.67 -11.21
C GLU A 86 -18.36 2.23 -10.73
N ASP A 87 -17.94 1.21 -11.49
CA ASP A 87 -18.08 -0.20 -11.09
C ASP A 87 -17.40 -0.48 -9.74
N LEU A 88 -16.20 0.08 -9.55
CA LEU A 88 -15.39 -0.11 -8.36
C LEU A 88 -15.90 0.66 -7.14
N ARG A 89 -16.89 1.57 -7.26
CA ARG A 89 -17.44 2.31 -6.10
C ARG A 89 -18.04 1.42 -5.04
N SER A 90 -18.60 0.28 -5.44
CA SER A 90 -19.18 -0.71 -4.54
C SER A 90 -18.16 -1.70 -3.98
N SER A 91 -16.91 -1.65 -4.45
CA SER A 91 -15.86 -2.56 -4.00
C SER A 91 -15.41 -2.18 -2.58
N PRO A 92 -15.02 -3.17 -1.76
CA PRO A 92 -14.35 -2.90 -0.49
C PRO A 92 -13.06 -2.10 -0.73
N VAL A 93 -13.00 -0.89 -0.17
CA VAL A 93 -11.82 -0.03 -0.21
C VAL A 93 -11.47 0.44 1.20
N SER A 94 -10.23 0.88 1.39
CA SER A 94 -9.80 1.53 2.61
C SER A 94 -8.97 2.76 2.28
N GLY A 95 -9.56 3.92 2.58
CA GLY A 95 -8.89 5.21 2.61
C GLY A 95 -8.15 5.50 3.92
N ARG A 96 -8.08 4.52 4.84
CA ARG A 96 -7.47 4.69 6.15
C ARG A 96 -5.94 4.66 6.05
N PRO A 97 -5.21 5.70 6.48
CA PRO A 97 -3.75 5.77 6.35
C PRO A 97 -3.03 4.66 7.13
N GLU A 98 -3.60 4.17 8.21
CA GLU A 98 -3.05 3.08 9.04
C GLU A 98 -2.89 1.77 8.24
N MET A 99 -3.82 1.51 7.31
CA MET A 99 -3.76 0.32 6.46
C MET A 99 -2.59 0.38 5.50
N VAL A 100 -2.44 1.50 4.79
CA VAL A 100 -1.31 1.73 3.87
C VAL A 100 0.01 1.67 4.64
N LEU A 101 0.06 2.30 5.81
CA LEU A 101 1.24 2.34 6.64
C LEU A 101 1.64 0.95 7.16
N ALA A 102 0.68 0.10 7.57
CA ALA A 102 0.95 -1.27 7.98
C ALA A 102 1.55 -2.12 6.85
N LEU A 103 1.01 -2.01 5.63
CA LEU A 103 1.53 -2.71 4.45
C LEU A 103 2.92 -2.21 4.06
N LEU A 104 3.16 -0.90 4.13
CA LEU A 104 4.48 -0.33 3.89
C LEU A 104 5.50 -0.76 4.95
N ALA A 105 5.12 -0.71 6.22
CA ALA A 105 5.99 -1.07 7.34
C ALA A 105 6.43 -2.53 7.31
N CYS A 106 5.59 -3.42 6.74
CA CYS A 106 5.88 -4.83 6.63
C CYS A 106 6.52 -5.23 5.30
N GLY A 107 6.19 -4.54 4.19
CA GLY A 107 6.62 -4.87 2.84
C GLY A 107 7.86 -4.12 2.32
N ARG A 108 8.19 -2.95 2.87
CA ARG A 108 9.35 -2.14 2.44
C ARG A 108 10.58 -2.34 3.35
N LYS A 109 11.74 -1.93 2.85
CA LYS A 109 12.96 -1.78 3.67
C LYS A 109 12.95 -0.41 4.32
N LEU A 110 12.76 -0.39 5.62
CA LEU A 110 12.87 0.82 6.41
C LEU A 110 14.32 1.02 6.88
N PRO A 111 14.79 2.28 6.98
CA PRO A 111 16.09 2.58 7.58
C PRO A 111 16.23 2.00 8.98
N PRO A 112 17.41 1.47 9.34
CA PRO A 112 17.64 0.96 10.68
C PRO A 112 17.63 2.12 11.70
N ALA A 113 16.92 1.93 12.81
CA ALA A 113 16.91 2.83 13.97
C ALA A 113 16.55 2.01 15.23
N PRO A 114 16.92 2.46 16.45
CA PRO A 114 16.59 1.76 17.70
C PRO A 114 15.09 1.44 17.83
N SER A 115 14.21 2.36 17.46
CA SER A 115 12.76 2.20 17.56
C SER A 115 12.10 1.46 16.37
N LEU A 116 12.87 0.95 15.40
CA LEU A 116 12.31 0.37 14.17
C LEU A 116 11.29 -0.75 14.44
N ARG A 117 11.56 -1.67 15.36
CA ARG A 117 10.62 -2.76 15.68
C ARG A 117 9.39 -2.23 16.40
N SER A 118 9.56 -1.24 17.26
CA SER A 118 8.47 -0.58 17.98
C SER A 118 7.49 0.11 17.03
N VAL A 119 8.01 0.88 16.07
CA VAL A 119 7.16 1.55 15.06
C VAL A 119 6.50 0.55 14.11
N GLN A 120 7.19 -0.52 13.70
CA GLN A 120 6.58 -1.58 12.90
C GLN A 120 5.41 -2.26 13.62
N ARG A 121 5.56 -2.54 14.92
CA ARG A 121 4.48 -3.07 15.76
C ARG A 121 3.30 -2.12 15.82
N ALA A 122 3.55 -0.85 16.13
CA ALA A 122 2.49 0.15 16.22
C ALA A 122 1.72 0.31 14.89
N CYS A 123 2.41 0.27 13.75
CA CYS A 123 1.78 0.30 12.43
C CYS A 123 0.89 -0.93 12.19
N LEU A 124 1.39 -2.14 12.49
CA LEU A 124 0.64 -3.38 12.31
C LEU A 124 -0.60 -3.46 13.21
N GLU A 125 -0.50 -3.03 14.46
CA GLU A 125 -1.63 -3.00 15.40
C GLU A 125 -2.67 -1.96 14.97
N ALA A 126 -2.24 -0.77 14.55
CA ALA A 126 -3.13 0.27 14.04
C ALA A 126 -3.84 -0.18 12.74
N GLY A 127 -3.10 -0.79 11.81
CA GLY A 127 -3.68 -1.39 10.61
C GLY A 127 -4.68 -2.50 10.94
N THR A 128 -4.34 -3.38 11.88
CA THR A 128 -5.27 -4.43 12.34
C THR A 128 -6.58 -3.84 12.88
N ALA A 129 -6.49 -2.77 13.68
CA ALA A 129 -7.66 -2.10 14.24
C ALA A 129 -8.49 -1.35 13.19
N ALA A 130 -7.83 -0.83 12.15
CA ALA A 130 -8.42 -0.10 11.05
C ALA A 130 -9.12 -1.03 10.03
N LEU A 131 -8.72 -2.29 9.94
CA LEU A 131 -9.29 -3.24 9.00
C LEU A 131 -10.75 -3.57 9.36
N ARG A 132 -11.63 -3.48 8.35
CA ARG A 132 -13.06 -3.79 8.45
C ARG A 132 -13.44 -4.70 7.28
N GLY A 133 -13.74 -5.96 7.56
CA GLY A 133 -14.24 -6.90 6.55
C GLY A 133 -13.17 -7.44 5.61
N ALA A 134 -13.54 -7.65 4.35
CA ALA A 134 -12.66 -8.24 3.32
C ALA A 134 -11.47 -7.34 2.99
N VAL A 135 -10.39 -7.94 2.45
CA VAL A 135 -9.16 -7.26 2.00
C VAL A 135 -9.52 -6.05 1.13
N PRO A 136 -9.36 -4.81 1.63
CA PRO A 136 -9.80 -3.64 0.90
C PRO A 136 -8.73 -3.18 -0.09
N LEU A 137 -9.14 -2.58 -1.22
CA LEU A 137 -8.23 -1.82 -2.06
C LEU A 137 -7.81 -0.54 -1.32
N VAL A 138 -6.51 -0.23 -1.27
CA VAL A 138 -6.07 1.08 -0.78
C VAL A 138 -6.36 2.17 -1.82
N GLY A 139 -6.43 3.45 -1.42
CA GLY A 139 -6.82 4.54 -2.31
C GLY A 139 -6.04 4.62 -3.64
N ALA A 140 -4.71 4.51 -3.61
CA ALA A 140 -3.91 4.50 -4.84
C ALA A 140 -4.08 3.22 -5.67
N GLN A 141 -4.38 2.10 -5.03
CA GLN A 141 -4.69 0.85 -5.73
C GLN A 141 -6.06 0.90 -6.39
N PHE A 142 -7.05 1.56 -5.79
CA PHE A 142 -8.32 1.87 -6.45
C PHE A 142 -8.07 2.64 -7.75
N VAL A 143 -7.31 3.75 -7.71
CA VAL A 143 -7.00 4.55 -8.90
C VAL A 143 -6.29 3.72 -9.98
N TRP A 144 -5.26 2.97 -9.59
CA TRP A 144 -4.55 2.09 -10.52
C TRP A 144 -5.47 1.03 -11.15
N ARG A 145 -6.40 0.45 -10.37
CA ARG A 145 -7.35 -0.55 -10.87
C ARG A 145 -8.39 0.04 -11.82
N CYS A 146 -8.71 1.32 -11.72
CA CYS A 146 -9.54 1.99 -12.74
C CYS A 146 -8.86 1.96 -14.12
N TYR A 147 -7.54 2.03 -14.16
CA TYR A 147 -6.75 1.94 -15.39
C TYR A 147 -6.50 0.50 -15.81
N GLU A 148 -5.96 -0.31 -14.90
CA GLU A 148 -5.54 -1.69 -15.18
C GLU A 148 -6.72 -2.61 -15.56
N ASP A 149 -7.89 -2.38 -14.99
CA ASP A 149 -9.10 -3.17 -15.28
C ASP A 149 -10.04 -2.44 -16.26
N ALA A 150 -9.59 -1.39 -16.96
CA ALA A 150 -10.44 -0.59 -17.85
C ALA A 150 -10.94 -1.41 -19.05
N LEU A 151 -10.12 -2.34 -19.55
CA LEU A 151 -10.43 -3.26 -20.64
C LEU A 151 -10.13 -4.72 -20.24
N PRO A 152 -10.73 -5.72 -20.91
CA PRO A 152 -10.57 -7.13 -20.55
C PRO A 152 -9.18 -7.70 -20.90
N GLU A 153 -8.45 -7.07 -21.82
CA GLU A 153 -7.13 -7.48 -22.26
C GLU A 153 -6.09 -7.43 -21.11
N PRO A 154 -5.07 -8.31 -21.08
CA PRO A 154 -4.04 -8.28 -20.04
C PRO A 154 -3.09 -7.07 -20.09
N SER A 155 -3.01 -6.41 -21.23
CA SER A 155 -2.29 -5.15 -21.44
C SER A 155 -2.93 -4.46 -22.62
N ASP A 156 -3.20 -3.18 -22.46
CA ASP A 156 -3.90 -2.33 -23.41
C ASP A 156 -3.42 -0.88 -23.30
N ILE A 157 -4.12 0.02 -23.98
CA ILE A 157 -3.77 1.44 -24.06
C ILE A 157 -3.87 2.18 -22.71
N TYR A 158 -4.61 1.65 -21.73
CA TYR A 158 -4.76 2.21 -20.38
C TYR A 158 -3.84 1.57 -19.35
N THR A 159 -3.07 0.54 -19.71
CA THR A 159 -2.16 -0.12 -18.76
C THR A 159 -1.16 0.89 -18.20
N VAL A 160 -1.19 1.06 -16.88
CA VAL A 160 -0.22 1.87 -16.14
C VAL A 160 0.75 0.93 -15.44
N ARG A 161 1.96 0.80 -16.00
CA ARG A 161 3.00 -0.02 -15.43
C ARG A 161 3.57 0.68 -14.20
N LEU A 162 3.56 -0.05 -13.10
CA LEU A 162 4.24 0.37 -11.87
C LEU A 162 5.70 -0.04 -12.05
N ASN A 163 6.63 0.93 -12.06
CA ASN A 163 8.02 0.69 -12.48
C ASN A 163 8.62 -0.60 -11.90
N ASP A 164 9.19 -1.39 -12.81
CA ASP A 164 9.87 -2.65 -12.55
C ASP A 164 11.03 -2.46 -11.57
N LEU A 165 10.79 -2.72 -10.29
CA LEU A 165 11.83 -3.31 -9.47
C LEU A 165 11.83 -4.82 -9.73
N HIS A 166 12.36 -5.20 -10.90
CA HIS A 166 12.88 -6.53 -11.17
C HIS A 166 13.98 -6.87 -10.15
N ASN A 167 13.62 -7.20 -8.91
CA ASN A 167 14.53 -7.75 -7.88
C ASN A 167 13.81 -8.32 -6.66
N LEU A 168 12.48 -8.49 -6.70
CA LEU A 168 11.75 -9.05 -5.58
C LEU A 168 11.35 -10.46 -5.96
N ALA A 169 12.02 -11.44 -5.34
CA ALA A 169 11.76 -12.85 -5.56
C ALA A 169 10.25 -13.09 -5.40
N VAL A 170 9.59 -13.39 -6.52
CA VAL A 170 8.29 -14.06 -6.49
C VAL A 170 8.55 -15.30 -5.65
N VAL A 171 7.99 -15.34 -4.43
CA VAL A 171 8.01 -16.56 -3.64
C VAL A 171 7.27 -17.57 -4.50
N SER A 172 8.03 -18.51 -5.09
CA SER A 172 7.53 -19.65 -5.85
C SER A 172 6.37 -20.27 -5.07
N GLY A 173 5.15 -20.14 -5.59
CA GLY A 173 3.94 -20.57 -4.90
C GLY A 173 2.68 -19.75 -5.15
N VAL A 174 2.71 -18.65 -5.92
CA VAL A 174 1.50 -17.84 -6.20
C VAL A 174 0.59 -18.48 -7.27
N PRO A 175 -0.64 -18.94 -6.93
CA PRO A 175 -1.72 -19.26 -7.86
C PRO A 175 -1.98 -18.20 -8.93
N VAL A 176 -2.01 -18.66 -10.17
CA VAL A 176 -2.79 -18.04 -11.24
C VAL A 176 -4.28 -18.21 -10.89
N VAL A 177 -5.03 -17.12 -10.80
CA VAL A 177 -6.51 -17.20 -10.85
C VAL A 177 -6.87 -17.59 -12.29
N PRO A 178 -7.67 -18.63 -12.54
CA PRO A 178 -8.13 -18.94 -13.90
C PRO A 178 -8.78 -17.70 -14.53
N GLY A 179 -8.22 -17.21 -15.64
CA GLY A 179 -8.67 -15.97 -16.32
C GLY A 179 -7.93 -14.68 -15.94
N ALA A 180 -7.12 -14.66 -14.87
CA ALA A 180 -6.18 -13.58 -14.64
C ALA A 180 -4.88 -13.90 -15.39
N GLY A 181 -4.62 -13.19 -16.49
CA GLY A 181 -3.39 -13.35 -17.27
C GLY A 181 -2.14 -13.41 -16.38
N VAL A 182 -1.28 -14.39 -16.65
CA VAL A 182 -0.08 -14.70 -15.85
C VAL A 182 0.92 -13.52 -15.79
N SER A 183 0.79 -12.53 -16.67
CA SER A 183 1.57 -11.29 -16.68
C SER A 183 0.96 -10.12 -15.87
N ARG A 184 -0.27 -10.24 -15.34
CA ARG A 184 -1.08 -9.11 -14.82
C ARG A 184 -0.68 -8.53 -13.46
N ARG A 185 0.38 -9.03 -12.82
CA ARG A 185 0.63 -8.75 -11.38
C ARG A 185 2.10 -8.60 -11.04
N LEU A 186 2.82 -7.81 -11.83
CA LEU A 186 4.11 -7.30 -11.39
C LEU A 186 3.86 -6.03 -10.56
N GLY A 187 3.24 -6.22 -9.40
CA GLY A 187 3.33 -5.20 -8.34
C GLY A 187 4.80 -5.05 -7.94
N ARG A 188 5.12 -3.98 -7.19
CA ARG A 188 6.53 -3.71 -6.85
C ARG A 188 7.20 -4.88 -6.15
N GLY A 189 6.41 -5.73 -5.49
CA GLY A 189 6.82 -6.90 -4.71
C GLY A 189 7.18 -6.55 -3.26
N VAL A 190 7.57 -7.57 -2.49
CA VAL A 190 8.04 -7.42 -1.10
C VAL A 190 9.56 -7.32 -1.05
N HIS A 191 10.10 -6.28 -0.42
CA HIS A 191 11.54 -6.05 -0.36
C HIS A 191 12.26 -7.21 0.39
N PRO A 192 13.42 -7.73 -0.06
CA PRO A 192 14.10 -8.89 0.58
C PRO A 192 14.58 -8.61 2.00
N ALA A 193 14.87 -7.34 2.31
CA ALA A 193 15.19 -6.88 3.65
C ALA A 193 13.97 -6.35 4.45
N SER A 194 12.75 -6.62 4.01
CA SER A 194 11.53 -6.21 4.71
C SER A 194 11.24 -7.09 5.93
N LEU A 195 10.32 -6.62 6.79
CA LEU A 195 9.82 -7.41 7.92
C LEU A 195 9.13 -8.70 7.46
N LEU A 196 8.34 -8.65 6.39
CA LEU A 196 7.68 -9.83 5.83
C LEU A 196 8.71 -10.86 5.36
N CYS A 197 9.75 -10.44 4.63
CA CYS A 197 10.80 -11.35 4.17
C CYS A 197 11.62 -11.94 5.33
N TRP A 198 11.77 -11.23 6.43
CA TRP A 198 12.35 -11.80 7.64
C TRP A 198 11.41 -12.81 8.31
N ALA A 199 10.12 -12.50 8.43
CA ALA A 199 9.11 -13.38 9.01
C ALA A 199 8.91 -14.68 8.22
N SER A 200 9.20 -14.68 6.90
CA SER A 200 9.10 -15.85 6.04
C SER A 200 10.29 -16.81 6.13
N GLN A 201 11.40 -16.40 6.77
CA GLN A 201 12.59 -17.25 6.89
C GLN A 201 12.26 -18.54 7.65
N PRO A 202 12.75 -19.73 7.23
CA PRO A 202 12.38 -21.01 7.85
C PRO A 202 12.57 -21.05 9.38
N VAL A 203 13.68 -20.48 9.88
CA VAL A 203 14.04 -20.44 11.31
C VAL A 203 13.11 -19.53 12.12
N VAL A 204 12.58 -18.48 11.49
CA VAL A 204 11.65 -17.53 12.11
C VAL A 204 10.23 -18.08 12.04
N ARG A 205 9.85 -18.62 10.87
CA ARG A 205 8.54 -19.20 10.59
C ARG A 205 8.17 -20.32 11.56
N SER A 206 9.13 -21.16 11.95
CA SER A 206 8.89 -22.24 12.91
C SER A 206 8.46 -21.74 14.30
N ARG A 207 8.67 -20.46 14.61
CA ARG A 207 8.29 -19.84 15.88
C ARG A 207 6.94 -19.16 15.84
N LEU A 208 6.42 -18.82 14.65
CA LEU A 208 5.20 -18.01 14.51
C LEU A 208 4.05 -18.59 15.37
N GLY A 209 3.73 -19.87 15.22
CA GLY A 209 2.64 -20.51 15.97
C GLY A 209 2.84 -20.67 17.49
N THR A 210 3.99 -20.29 18.04
CA THR A 210 4.34 -20.49 19.47
C THR A 210 4.54 -19.19 20.24
N ILE A 211 4.51 -18.05 19.56
CA ILE A 211 4.81 -16.76 20.18
C ILE A 211 3.58 -16.27 20.94
N ALA A 212 3.75 -16.05 22.24
CA ALA A 212 2.75 -15.38 23.06
C ALA A 212 2.70 -13.89 22.72
N SER A 213 1.51 -13.29 22.82
CA SER A 213 1.35 -11.84 22.75
C SER A 213 2.18 -11.18 23.86
N GLY A 214 3.14 -10.34 23.47
CA GLY A 214 3.95 -9.56 24.40
C GLY A 214 3.20 -8.36 24.97
N GLU A 215 3.96 -7.42 25.55
CA GLU A 215 3.45 -6.10 25.99
C GLU A 215 2.69 -5.38 24.86
N ALA A 216 1.70 -4.58 25.20
CA ALA A 216 0.96 -3.78 24.22
C ALA A 216 1.90 -2.92 23.36
N ALA A 217 1.60 -2.78 22.07
CA ALA A 217 2.36 -1.86 21.23
C ALA A 217 2.13 -0.42 21.72
N PRO A 218 3.15 0.46 21.63
CA PRO A 218 2.96 1.87 21.94
C PRO A 218 1.97 2.53 20.96
N PRO A 219 1.36 3.65 21.34
CA PRO A 219 0.54 4.45 20.44
C PRO A 219 1.27 4.79 19.13
N LEU A 220 0.56 4.72 18.01
CA LEU A 220 1.13 4.92 16.67
C LEU A 220 1.87 6.24 16.53
N GLU A 221 1.26 7.35 16.95
CA GLU A 221 1.87 8.68 16.86
C GLU A 221 3.16 8.79 17.67
N GLN A 222 3.18 8.23 18.88
CA GLN A 222 4.37 8.24 19.74
C GLN A 222 5.52 7.45 19.10
N ALA A 223 5.21 6.27 18.56
CA ALA A 223 6.19 5.42 17.89
C ALA A 223 6.74 6.08 16.62
N LEU A 224 5.88 6.68 15.80
CA LEU A 224 6.27 7.41 14.59
C LEU A 224 7.13 8.64 14.92
N ALA A 225 6.79 9.41 15.95
CA ALA A 225 7.55 10.59 16.35
C ALA A 225 8.95 10.22 16.83
N THR A 226 9.05 9.14 17.62
CA THR A 226 10.34 8.60 18.09
C THR A 226 11.20 8.16 16.91
N TYR A 227 10.63 7.35 16.01
CA TYR A 227 11.33 6.86 14.83
C TYR A 227 11.76 7.98 13.87
N GLN A 228 10.89 8.97 13.64
CA GLN A 228 11.21 10.15 12.83
C GLN A 228 12.44 10.89 13.38
N ARG A 229 12.47 11.11 14.70
CA ARG A 229 13.59 11.79 15.37
C ARG A 229 14.89 10.99 15.20
N GLU A 230 14.88 9.71 15.52
CA GLU A 230 16.07 8.84 15.43
C GLU A 230 16.66 8.78 14.02
N VAL A 231 15.80 8.66 13.00
CA VAL A 231 16.22 8.67 11.60
C VAL A 231 16.84 10.01 11.21
N ARG A 232 16.26 11.13 11.63
CA ARG A 232 16.80 12.48 11.35
C ARG A 232 18.15 12.70 12.03
N GLU A 233 18.31 12.19 13.24
CA GLU A 233 19.55 12.27 14.01
C GLU A 233 20.61 11.26 13.52
N GLY A 234 20.27 10.36 12.60
CA GLY A 234 21.19 9.33 12.12
C GLY A 234 21.54 8.30 13.18
N ALA A 235 20.62 8.01 14.11
CA ALA A 235 20.83 7.05 15.18
C ALA A 235 21.17 5.67 14.59
N ALA A 236 22.22 5.03 15.11
CA ALA A 236 22.62 3.71 14.66
C ALA A 236 21.55 2.66 15.01
N GLY A 237 21.26 1.76 14.08
CA GLY A 237 20.39 0.63 14.34
C GLY A 237 20.95 -0.27 15.44
N VAL A 238 20.06 -0.74 16.32
CA VAL A 238 20.39 -1.70 17.37
C VAL A 238 19.81 -3.05 16.97
N GLN A 239 20.53 -4.14 17.25
CA GLN A 239 19.94 -5.47 17.10
C GLN A 239 18.80 -5.63 18.11
N PRO A 240 17.59 -5.96 17.66
CA PRO A 240 16.45 -6.04 18.57
C PRO A 240 16.67 -7.18 19.57
N ALA A 241 16.25 -6.95 20.81
CA ALA A 241 16.22 -8.02 21.79
C ALA A 241 15.27 -9.13 21.31
N ARG A 242 15.52 -10.38 21.73
CA ARG A 242 14.66 -11.51 21.35
C ARG A 242 13.18 -11.26 21.66
N ALA A 243 12.88 -10.67 22.82
CA ALA A 243 11.52 -10.33 23.21
C ALA A 243 10.85 -9.34 22.24
N GLU A 244 11.59 -8.33 21.75
CA GLU A 244 11.07 -7.36 20.77
C GLU A 244 10.83 -8.01 19.40
N ALA A 245 11.73 -8.91 18.99
CA ALA A 245 11.59 -9.70 17.77
C ALA A 245 10.35 -10.60 17.83
N ASP A 246 10.14 -11.31 18.94
CA ASP A 246 8.96 -12.15 19.13
C ASP A 246 7.68 -11.27 19.16
N ALA A 247 7.71 -10.12 19.83
CA ALA A 247 6.56 -9.22 19.91
C ALA A 247 6.17 -8.61 18.55
N VAL A 248 7.12 -8.35 17.64
CA VAL A 248 6.78 -7.91 16.27
C VAL A 248 6.21 -9.05 15.42
N LEU A 249 6.69 -10.27 15.59
CA LEU A 249 6.14 -11.44 14.90
C LEU A 249 4.70 -11.75 15.33
N ALA A 250 4.36 -11.52 16.60
CA ALA A 250 2.98 -11.61 17.08
C ALA A 250 2.07 -10.61 16.36
N SER A 251 2.50 -9.35 16.24
CA SER A 251 1.74 -8.31 15.50
C SER A 251 1.64 -8.63 14.01
N VAL A 252 2.67 -9.22 13.39
CA VAL A 252 2.60 -9.68 11.99
C VAL A 252 1.54 -10.76 11.81
N GLN A 253 1.48 -11.74 12.70
CA GLN A 253 0.47 -12.80 12.63
C GLN A 253 -0.93 -12.27 12.84
N LYS A 254 -1.10 -11.39 13.83
CA LYS A 254 -2.38 -10.75 14.12
C LYS A 254 -2.87 -9.96 12.90
N PHE A 255 -2.01 -9.15 12.31
CA PHE A 255 -2.32 -8.41 11.10
C PHE A 255 -2.59 -9.33 9.90
N ALA A 256 -1.79 -10.38 9.70
CA ALA A 256 -1.99 -11.35 8.63
C ALA A 256 -3.33 -12.08 8.77
N GLY A 257 -3.72 -12.47 9.99
CA GLY A 257 -5.01 -13.11 10.28
C GLY A 257 -6.18 -12.17 10.02
N ALA A 258 -6.08 -10.91 10.46
CA ALA A 258 -7.08 -9.89 10.16
C ALA A 258 -7.18 -9.62 8.65
N TRP A 259 -6.03 -9.50 7.97
CA TRP A 259 -5.94 -9.29 6.53
C TRP A 259 -6.57 -10.45 5.75
N SER A 260 -6.31 -11.69 6.13
CA SER A 260 -6.84 -12.85 5.41
C SER A 260 -8.33 -13.11 5.60
N GLY A 261 -8.92 -12.58 6.68
CA GLY A 261 -10.26 -12.95 7.13
C GLY A 261 -10.35 -14.39 7.67
N GLU A 262 -11.57 -14.87 7.87
CA GLU A 262 -11.88 -16.13 8.55
C GLU A 262 -11.56 -17.40 7.74
N SER A 263 -11.40 -17.28 6.42
CA SER A 263 -11.18 -18.42 5.52
C SER A 263 -10.19 -18.09 4.42
N PRO A 264 -8.88 -18.00 4.74
CA PRO A 264 -7.85 -17.84 3.71
C PRO A 264 -7.93 -19.01 2.72
N PRO A 265 -7.71 -18.78 1.41
CA PRO A 265 -7.53 -19.86 0.45
C PRO A 265 -6.35 -20.74 0.88
N ILE A 266 -6.41 -22.02 0.52
CA ILE A 266 -5.37 -22.99 0.84
C ILE A 266 -4.01 -22.46 0.38
N ALA A 267 -3.04 -22.42 1.31
CA ALA A 267 -1.66 -22.07 1.01
C ALA A 267 -1.12 -22.98 -0.10
N ARG A 268 -0.47 -22.38 -1.09
CA ARG A 268 0.19 -23.14 -2.17
C ARG A 268 1.70 -23.15 -2.01
N GLY A 269 2.23 -22.30 -1.14
CA GLY A 269 3.65 -22.24 -0.80
C GLY A 269 3.98 -22.85 0.57
N ALA A 270 5.21 -22.60 1.02
CA ALA A 270 5.67 -23.04 2.34
C ALA A 270 5.24 -22.09 3.48
N LEU A 271 4.54 -20.99 3.17
CA LEU A 271 4.06 -20.03 4.17
C LEU A 271 2.69 -20.47 4.71
N PRO A 272 2.36 -20.14 5.97
CA PRO A 272 0.99 -20.25 6.45
C PRO A 272 0.03 -19.45 5.54
N PRO A 273 -1.21 -19.91 5.31
CA PRO A 273 -2.15 -19.28 4.38
C PRO A 273 -2.34 -17.78 4.60
N GLN A 274 -2.45 -17.35 5.85
CA GLN A 274 -2.64 -15.94 6.22
C GLN A 274 -1.43 -15.09 5.85
N LEU A 275 -0.22 -15.59 6.12
CA LEU A 275 1.02 -14.90 5.79
C LEU A 275 1.24 -14.88 4.28
N GLU A 276 0.88 -15.95 3.57
CA GLU A 276 0.93 -15.99 2.10
C GLU A 276 0.01 -14.93 1.48
N MET A 277 -1.22 -14.77 2.00
CA MET A 277 -2.14 -13.72 1.57
C MET A 277 -1.59 -12.31 1.83
N LEU A 278 -1.03 -12.08 3.01
CA LEU A 278 -0.42 -10.79 3.34
C LEU A 278 0.77 -10.49 2.42
N PHE A 279 1.59 -11.49 2.11
CA PHE A 279 2.68 -11.35 1.14
C PHE A 279 2.18 -10.93 -0.24
N ARG A 280 1.10 -11.54 -0.74
CA ARG A 280 0.51 -11.16 -2.02
C ARG A 280 -0.09 -9.77 -1.97
N GLY A 281 -0.81 -9.42 -0.91
CA GLY A 281 -1.37 -8.08 -0.72
C GLY A 281 -0.30 -7.00 -0.68
N ALA A 282 0.81 -7.24 0.02
CA ALA A 282 1.94 -6.33 0.06
C ALA A 282 2.73 -6.29 -1.26
N ALA A 283 2.79 -7.39 -2.01
CA ALA A 283 3.43 -7.45 -3.32
C ALA A 283 2.64 -6.69 -4.39
N ASP A 284 1.31 -6.84 -4.38
CA ASP A 284 0.36 -6.20 -5.30
C ASP A 284 -0.01 -4.77 -4.85
N LEU A 285 0.59 -4.26 -3.76
CA LEU A 285 0.33 -2.91 -3.26
C LEU A 285 0.78 -1.88 -4.29
N CYS A 286 -0.17 -1.05 -4.72
CA CYS A 286 0.10 0.18 -5.47
C CYS A 286 -0.02 1.38 -4.53
N THR A 287 1.02 2.21 -4.48
CA THR A 287 1.04 3.46 -3.70
C THR A 287 0.93 4.69 -4.60
N ALA A 288 0.65 5.85 -4.00
CA ALA A 288 0.73 7.12 -4.71
C ALA A 288 2.13 7.39 -5.28
N GLY A 289 3.18 6.93 -4.60
CA GLY A 289 4.55 7.01 -5.10
C GLY A 289 4.81 6.13 -6.32
N ASP A 290 4.16 4.97 -6.42
CA ASP A 290 4.28 4.11 -7.60
C ASP A 290 3.64 4.76 -8.82
N LEU A 291 2.47 5.38 -8.66
CA LEU A 291 1.84 6.21 -9.69
C LEU A 291 2.67 7.45 -10.05
N LEU A 292 3.32 8.09 -9.07
CA LEU A 292 4.22 9.21 -9.33
C LEU A 292 5.40 8.80 -10.23
N ARG A 293 5.97 7.62 -9.97
CA ARG A 293 7.16 7.11 -10.66
C ARG A 293 6.84 6.47 -12.02
N SER A 294 5.60 6.04 -12.24
CA SER A 294 5.20 5.33 -13.47
C SER A 294 5.60 6.11 -14.73
N GLU A 295 6.30 5.42 -15.62
CA GLU A 295 6.74 5.95 -16.90
C GLU A 295 5.61 6.09 -17.92
N ASP A 296 4.45 5.46 -17.70
CA ASP A 296 3.29 5.59 -18.59
C ASP A 296 2.50 6.88 -18.33
N LEU A 297 2.84 7.58 -17.24
CA LEU A 297 2.24 8.85 -16.85
C LEU A 297 3.23 10.02 -17.05
N PHE A 298 2.71 11.21 -17.33
CA PHE A 298 3.49 12.46 -17.35
C PHE A 298 2.88 13.50 -16.41
N THR A 299 3.72 14.41 -15.90
CA THR A 299 3.27 15.51 -15.05
C THR A 299 2.73 16.63 -15.93
N VAL A 300 1.56 17.13 -15.58
CA VAL A 300 0.83 18.18 -16.30
C VAL A 300 1.12 19.55 -15.70
#